data_AF-A8WL76-F1
#
_entry.id   AF-A8WL76-F1
#
_cell.length_a   1.000
_cell.length_b   1.000
_cell.length_c   1.000
_cell.angle_alpha   90.00
_cell.angle_beta   90.00
_cell.angle_gamma   90.00
#
_symmetry.space_group_name_H-M   'P 1'
#
loop_
_entity.id
_entity.type
_entity.pdbx_description
1 polymer ?
#
loop_
_entity_poly.entity_id
_entity_poly.type
_entity_poly.pdbx_seq_one_letter_code
_entity_poly.pdbx_strand_id
1 'polypeptide(L)'
;MIFEDSTEFDCIENVTYDNSNNLESSKSTFIKFYEIYNLITVFIGNLLFIFLFIYNRRKTANSSEQREFQEHHAPIFSQLYYITLLYLISENFCFLLYAIGEISSNEKVCAILIALKISMESGFFDVFQNVLFASVTVFSFLAATQRMILVYFSSIKWIITGFNLKIIIFVVYFFLAHYCWITYQCEIPSCVNYQSILKYQILNYTYNIIIFLMAFSTGCFYIHIFKLVGKIAKKSRANILYQFVPIYTVQTIHITAYLYALLMSDIFSTNLVSLVNDLSTVLILPFIPVIVSLSYIASKENLRAMGLNFMSSVLAATIG
;
A
#
# COMPACT_ATOMS: atom_id res chain seq x y z
N MET A 1 25.11 3.92 -71.59
CA MET A 1 25.70 3.89 -70.24
C MET A 1 24.85 4.78 -69.36
N ILE A 2 23.75 4.25 -68.82
CA ILE A 2 23.04 4.76 -67.64
C ILE A 2 22.49 3.50 -66.95
N PHE A 3 23.12 3.16 -65.84
CA PHE A 3 22.64 2.24 -64.82
C PHE A 3 22.43 3.16 -63.61
N GLU A 4 21.24 3.19 -63.03
CA GLU A 4 21.07 3.70 -61.66
C GLU A 4 19.81 3.09 -61.01
N ASP A 5 20.12 2.28 -59.99
CA ASP A 5 19.36 1.82 -58.83
C ASP A 5 17.84 2.03 -58.76
N SER A 6 17.12 0.91 -58.86
CA SER A 6 15.72 0.77 -58.43
C SER A 6 15.56 -0.23 -57.27
N THR A 7 16.63 -0.54 -56.54
CA THR A 7 16.67 -1.62 -55.53
C THR A 7 16.78 -1.14 -54.08
N GLU A 8 16.95 0.16 -53.82
CA GLU A 8 17.17 0.69 -52.47
C GLU A 8 15.87 1.15 -51.76
N PHE A 9 14.79 1.41 -52.51
CA PHE A 9 13.50 1.86 -51.94
C PHE A 9 12.66 0.73 -51.33
N ASP A 10 12.73 -0.50 -51.87
CA ASP A 10 11.96 -1.65 -51.35
C ASP A 10 12.49 -2.21 -50.02
N CYS A 11 13.74 -1.92 -49.66
CA CYS A 11 14.34 -2.37 -48.40
C CYS A 11 13.93 -1.51 -47.21
N ILE A 12 13.62 -0.22 -47.40
CA ILE A 12 13.25 0.69 -46.32
C ILE A 12 11.78 0.48 -45.93
N GLU A 13 10.90 0.28 -46.91
CA GLU A 13 9.46 0.10 -46.68
C GLU A 13 9.16 -1.23 -45.95
N ASN A 14 9.84 -2.31 -46.33
CA ASN A 14 9.74 -3.61 -45.67
C ASN A 14 10.30 -3.61 -44.23
N VAL A 15 11.38 -2.86 -43.94
CA VAL A 15 11.94 -2.74 -42.58
C VAL A 15 11.03 -1.91 -41.67
N THR A 16 10.34 -0.88 -42.18
CA THR A 16 9.34 -0.15 -41.41
C THR A 16 8.08 -0.95 -41.14
N TYR A 17 7.63 -1.78 -42.10
CA TYR A 17 6.43 -2.61 -41.97
C TYR A 17 6.64 -3.83 -41.05
N ASP A 18 7.81 -4.48 -41.11
CA ASP A 18 8.16 -5.57 -40.18
C ASP A 18 8.38 -5.04 -38.75
N ASN A 19 8.95 -3.84 -38.59
CA ASN A 19 9.08 -3.23 -37.26
C ASN A 19 7.73 -2.79 -36.69
N SER A 20 6.78 -2.31 -37.49
CA SER A 20 5.43 -1.99 -37.01
C SER A 20 4.66 -3.25 -36.60
N ASN A 21 4.74 -4.33 -37.38
CA ASN A 21 4.07 -5.60 -37.08
C ASN A 21 4.67 -6.28 -35.83
N ASN A 22 5.99 -6.25 -35.67
CA ASN A 22 6.65 -6.77 -34.48
C ASN A 22 6.34 -5.93 -33.22
N LEU A 23 6.23 -4.60 -33.36
CA LEU A 23 5.86 -3.70 -32.27
C LEU A 23 4.38 -3.88 -31.87
N GLU A 24 3.46 -4.02 -32.82
CA GLU A 24 2.04 -4.31 -32.54
C GLU A 24 1.84 -5.69 -31.92
N SER A 25 2.54 -6.71 -32.42
CA SER A 25 2.54 -8.06 -31.85
C SER A 25 3.06 -8.06 -30.41
N SER A 26 4.17 -7.35 -30.14
CA SER A 26 4.72 -7.17 -28.81
C SER A 26 3.76 -6.43 -27.87
N LYS A 27 3.13 -5.34 -28.34
CA LYS A 27 2.11 -4.61 -27.59
C LYS A 27 0.91 -5.49 -27.25
N SER A 28 0.38 -6.24 -28.21
CA SER A 28 -0.78 -7.11 -27.95
C SER A 28 -0.46 -8.23 -26.96
N THR A 29 0.77 -8.76 -27.02
CA THR A 29 1.25 -9.79 -26.08
C THR A 29 1.38 -9.22 -24.68
N PHE A 30 1.92 -8.00 -24.55
CA PHE A 30 2.04 -7.30 -23.27
C PHE A 30 0.68 -6.98 -22.65
N ILE A 31 -0.28 -6.50 -23.45
CA ILE A 31 -1.66 -6.21 -22.99
C ILE A 31 -2.31 -7.48 -22.44
N LYS A 32 -2.24 -8.60 -23.17
CA LYS A 32 -2.79 -9.88 -22.71
C LYS A 32 -2.12 -10.37 -21.43
N PHE A 33 -0.79 -10.25 -21.34
CA PHE A 33 -0.07 -10.61 -20.13
C PHE A 33 -0.53 -9.77 -18.93
N TYR A 34 -0.69 -8.46 -19.13
CA TYR A 34 -1.16 -7.52 -18.12
C TYR A 34 -2.59 -7.85 -17.65
N GLU A 35 -3.50 -8.15 -18.58
CA GLU A 35 -4.87 -8.58 -18.26
C GLU A 35 -4.88 -9.87 -17.41
N ILE A 36 -4.09 -10.88 -17.81
CA ILE A 36 -3.97 -12.14 -17.06
C ILE A 36 -3.38 -11.87 -15.68
N TYR A 37 -2.33 -11.05 -15.60
CA TYR A 37 -1.70 -10.68 -14.34
C TYR A 37 -2.69 -10.02 -13.39
N ASN A 38 -3.43 -9.01 -13.86
CA ASN A 38 -4.46 -8.31 -13.09
C ASN A 38 -5.57 -9.25 -12.61
N LEU A 39 -6.04 -10.15 -13.49
CA LEU A 39 -7.04 -11.15 -13.12
C LEU A 39 -6.54 -12.06 -11.97
N ILE A 40 -5.31 -12.55 -12.08
CA ILE A 40 -4.68 -13.38 -11.04
C ILE A 40 -4.55 -12.61 -9.74
N THR A 41 -4.12 -11.36 -9.79
CA THR A 41 -3.90 -10.55 -8.58
C THR A 41 -5.21 -10.19 -7.88
N VAL A 42 -6.25 -9.79 -8.62
CA VAL A 42 -7.60 -9.58 -8.08
C VAL A 42 -8.13 -10.87 -7.44
N PHE A 43 -7.96 -12.03 -8.11
CA PHE A 43 -8.42 -13.31 -7.58
C PHE A 43 -7.69 -13.70 -6.28
N ILE A 44 -6.36 -13.61 -6.26
CA ILE A 44 -5.54 -13.91 -5.08
C ILE A 44 -5.86 -12.96 -3.92
N GLY A 45 -5.97 -11.65 -4.21
CA GLY A 45 -6.30 -10.62 -3.23
C GLY A 45 -7.64 -10.90 -2.54
N ASN A 46 -8.68 -11.22 -3.32
CA ASN A 46 -9.99 -11.60 -2.81
C ASN A 46 -9.97 -12.88 -1.98
N LEU A 47 -9.32 -13.93 -2.47
CA LEU A 47 -9.25 -15.23 -1.80
C LEU A 47 -8.57 -15.10 -0.43
N LEU A 48 -7.47 -14.35 -0.36
CA LEU A 48 -6.74 -14.10 0.89
C LEU A 48 -7.54 -13.22 1.85
N PHE A 49 -8.27 -12.24 1.33
CA PHE A 49 -9.14 -11.42 2.17
C PHE A 49 -10.30 -12.22 2.77
N ILE A 50 -10.88 -13.15 2.00
CA ILE A 50 -11.89 -14.11 2.50
C ILE A 50 -11.29 -14.97 3.61
N PHE A 51 -10.08 -15.50 3.43
CA PHE A 51 -9.40 -16.24 4.50
C PHE A 51 -9.17 -15.40 5.75
N LEU A 52 -8.79 -14.15 5.60
CA LEU A 52 -8.65 -13.25 6.74
C LEU A 52 -9.99 -12.95 7.42
N PHE A 53 -11.07 -12.76 6.66
CA PHE A 53 -12.41 -12.58 7.20
C PHE A 53 -12.86 -13.81 8.02
N ILE A 54 -12.66 -15.02 7.48
CA ILE A 54 -12.95 -16.28 8.16
C ILE A 54 -12.09 -16.42 9.43
N TYR A 55 -10.79 -16.12 9.34
CA TYR A 55 -9.87 -16.14 10.48
C TYR A 55 -10.32 -15.18 11.59
N ASN A 56 -10.72 -13.96 11.21
CA ASN A 56 -11.14 -12.95 12.17
C ASN A 56 -12.42 -13.37 12.91
N ARG A 57 -13.41 -13.94 12.20
CA ARG A 57 -14.65 -14.47 12.80
C ARG A 57 -14.42 -15.66 13.73
N ARG A 58 -13.56 -16.63 13.33
CA ARG A 58 -13.31 -17.83 14.16
C ARG A 58 -12.59 -17.51 15.46
N LYS A 59 -11.68 -16.52 15.46
CA LYS A 59 -10.81 -16.22 16.61
C LYS A 59 -11.46 -15.30 17.65
N THR A 60 -12.58 -14.63 17.35
CA THR A 60 -13.35 -13.85 18.34
C THR A 60 -14.13 -14.73 19.32
N ALA A 61 -14.24 -16.04 19.06
CA ALA A 61 -15.05 -16.95 19.87
C ALA A 61 -14.32 -17.55 21.09
N ASN A 62 -12.98 -17.43 21.20
CA ASN A 62 -12.19 -18.16 22.21
C ASN A 62 -11.37 -17.26 23.15
N SER A 63 -11.70 -17.34 24.45
CA SER A 63 -10.97 -16.92 25.67
C SER A 63 -10.95 -15.43 26.09
N SER A 64 -11.13 -15.21 27.40
CA SER A 64 -11.26 -13.93 28.10
C SER A 64 -9.94 -13.16 28.30
N GLU A 65 -8.80 -13.85 28.45
CA GLU A 65 -7.45 -13.22 28.46
C GLU A 65 -7.09 -12.57 27.12
N GLN A 66 -7.77 -12.97 26.03
CA GLN A 66 -7.60 -12.43 24.69
C GLN A 66 -8.26 -11.04 24.52
N ARG A 67 -9.15 -10.63 25.45
CA ARG A 67 -9.85 -9.32 25.43
C ARG A 67 -8.92 -8.18 25.83
N GLU A 68 -8.08 -8.35 26.84
CA GLU A 68 -7.14 -7.31 27.31
C GLU A 68 -6.07 -6.99 26.24
N PHE A 69 -5.65 -7.99 25.46
CA PHE A 69 -4.73 -7.82 24.32
C PHE A 69 -5.42 -7.23 23.07
N GLN A 70 -6.70 -7.57 22.84
CA GLN A 70 -7.54 -6.89 21.84
C GLN A 70 -7.67 -5.39 22.15
N GLU A 71 -7.62 -4.97 23.40
CA GLU A 71 -7.80 -3.57 23.79
C GLU A 71 -6.55 -2.69 23.54
N HIS A 72 -5.36 -3.27 23.43
CA HIS A 72 -4.12 -2.51 23.30
C HIS A 72 -3.57 -2.40 21.87
N HIS A 73 -3.56 -3.47 21.06
CA HIS A 73 -2.95 -3.42 19.72
C HIS A 73 -3.93 -3.66 18.56
N ALA A 74 -5.11 -4.21 18.81
CA ALA A 74 -6.11 -4.42 17.76
C ALA A 74 -6.59 -3.12 17.07
N PRO A 75 -6.67 -1.94 17.72
CA PRO A 75 -7.27 -0.76 17.09
C PRO A 75 -6.52 -0.29 15.84
N ILE A 76 -5.18 -0.30 15.86
CA ILE A 76 -4.33 0.17 14.75
C ILE A 76 -4.34 -0.82 13.59
N PHE A 77 -4.15 -2.11 13.86
CA PHE A 77 -4.23 -3.14 12.83
C PHE A 77 -5.64 -3.30 12.26
N SER A 78 -6.67 -2.98 13.03
CA SER A 78 -8.04 -2.90 12.52
C SER A 78 -8.21 -1.76 11.52
N GLN A 79 -7.50 -0.63 11.66
CA GLN A 79 -7.54 0.44 10.66
C GLN A 79 -6.94 0.00 9.33
N LEU A 80 -5.77 -0.66 9.37
CA LEU A 80 -5.15 -1.24 8.17
C LEU A 80 -6.09 -2.24 7.47
N TYR A 81 -6.81 -3.04 8.25
CA TYR A 81 -7.83 -3.95 7.73
C TYR A 81 -8.97 -3.20 7.02
N TYR A 82 -9.51 -2.14 7.62
CA TYR A 82 -10.60 -1.36 7.00
C TYR A 82 -10.17 -0.63 5.73
N ILE A 83 -8.97 -0.05 5.71
CA ILE A 83 -8.42 0.61 4.51
C ILE A 83 -8.22 -0.40 3.38
N THR A 84 -7.67 -1.57 3.71
CA THR A 84 -7.49 -2.68 2.76
C THR A 84 -8.82 -3.21 2.23
N LEU A 85 -9.84 -3.30 3.10
CA LEU A 85 -11.20 -3.70 2.72
C LEU A 85 -11.80 -2.70 1.73
N LEU A 86 -11.69 -1.40 2.01
CA LEU A 86 -12.22 -0.34 1.15
C LEU A 86 -11.54 -0.38 -0.23
N TYR A 87 -10.23 -0.58 -0.26
CA TYR A 87 -9.47 -0.77 -1.49
C TYR A 87 -10.00 -1.95 -2.31
N LEU A 88 -10.12 -3.13 -1.70
CA LEU A 88 -10.60 -4.33 -2.37
C LEU A 88 -12.04 -4.18 -2.88
N ILE A 89 -12.94 -3.56 -2.11
CA ILE A 89 -14.31 -3.30 -2.57
C ILE A 89 -14.29 -2.43 -3.83
N SER A 90 -13.47 -1.38 -3.82
CA SER A 90 -13.35 -0.46 -4.96
C SER A 90 -12.79 -1.17 -6.19
N GLU A 91 -11.74 -1.99 -6.01
CA GLU A 91 -11.10 -2.75 -7.10
C GLU A 91 -12.06 -3.78 -7.71
N ASN A 92 -12.79 -4.52 -6.87
CA ASN A 92 -13.82 -5.46 -7.31
C ASN A 92 -14.97 -4.76 -8.05
N PHE A 93 -15.33 -3.56 -7.62
CA PHE A 93 -16.35 -2.78 -8.32
C PHE A 93 -15.89 -2.38 -9.72
N CYS A 94 -14.62 -1.97 -9.89
CA CYS A 94 -14.06 -1.68 -11.22
C CYS A 94 -14.02 -2.92 -12.12
N PHE A 95 -13.63 -4.07 -11.55
CA PHE A 95 -13.68 -5.35 -12.26
C PHE A 95 -15.11 -5.72 -12.69
N LEU A 96 -16.10 -5.50 -11.82
CA LEU A 96 -17.51 -5.75 -12.11
C LEU A 96 -18.01 -4.85 -13.25
N LEU A 97 -17.65 -3.55 -13.24
CA LEU A 97 -18.00 -2.63 -14.32
C LEU A 97 -17.43 -3.09 -15.66
N TYR A 98 -16.17 -3.54 -15.68
CA TYR A 98 -15.54 -4.11 -16.87
C TYR A 98 -16.29 -5.35 -17.37
N ALA A 99 -16.54 -6.32 -16.47
CA ALA A 99 -17.21 -7.57 -16.83
C ALA A 99 -18.63 -7.35 -17.37
N ILE A 100 -19.40 -6.44 -16.78
CA ILE A 100 -20.74 -6.09 -17.26
C ILE A 100 -20.66 -5.35 -18.60
N GLY A 101 -19.67 -4.47 -18.77
CA GLY A 101 -19.42 -3.77 -20.03
C GLY A 101 -19.15 -4.72 -21.18
N GLU A 102 -18.26 -5.69 -20.97
CA GLU A 102 -17.85 -6.68 -21.97
C GLU A 102 -18.99 -7.62 -22.38
N ILE A 103 -19.87 -7.99 -21.44
CA ILE A 103 -21.02 -8.85 -21.71
C ILE A 103 -22.17 -8.08 -22.39
N SER A 104 -22.16 -6.74 -22.33
CA SER A 104 -23.24 -5.93 -22.86
C SER A 104 -23.26 -5.93 -24.38
N SER A 105 -24.36 -6.41 -24.97
CA SER A 105 -24.59 -6.32 -26.42
C SER A 105 -24.94 -4.90 -26.89
N ASN A 106 -25.17 -3.97 -25.99
CA ASN A 106 -25.51 -2.59 -26.31
C ASN A 106 -24.26 -1.71 -26.24
N GLU A 107 -23.77 -1.26 -27.40
CA GLU A 107 -22.58 -0.43 -27.54
C GLU A 107 -22.61 0.83 -26.65
N LYS A 108 -23.79 1.46 -26.47
CA LYS A 108 -23.92 2.65 -25.61
C LYS A 108 -23.73 2.31 -24.15
N VAL A 109 -24.25 1.17 -23.70
CA VAL A 109 -24.11 0.70 -22.31
C VAL A 109 -22.66 0.29 -22.05
N CYS A 110 -22.04 -0.43 -22.98
CA CYS A 110 -20.63 -0.78 -22.93
C CYS A 110 -19.74 0.47 -22.81
N ALA A 111 -19.94 1.46 -23.69
CA ALA A 111 -19.20 2.72 -23.66
C ALA A 111 -19.36 3.49 -22.34
N ILE A 112 -20.57 3.55 -21.77
CA ILE A 112 -20.82 4.21 -20.48
C ILE A 112 -20.10 3.49 -19.34
N LEU A 113 -20.13 2.14 -19.31
CA LEU A 113 -19.49 1.36 -18.26
C LEU A 113 -17.96 1.42 -18.34
N ILE A 114 -17.40 1.39 -19.54
CA ILE A 114 -15.96 1.59 -19.77
C ILE A 114 -15.55 3.00 -19.37
N ALA A 115 -16.31 4.02 -19.75
CA ALA A 115 -16.04 5.40 -19.34
C ALA A 115 -16.09 5.57 -17.82
N LEU A 116 -17.06 4.92 -17.15
CA LEU A 116 -17.16 4.93 -15.70
C LEU A 116 -15.96 4.24 -15.05
N LYS A 117 -15.52 3.08 -15.56
CA LYS A 117 -14.30 2.39 -15.12
C LYS A 117 -13.07 3.29 -15.26
N ILE A 118 -12.86 3.86 -16.44
CA ILE A 118 -11.72 4.76 -16.71
C ILE A 118 -11.75 5.96 -15.77
N SER A 119 -12.92 6.56 -15.55
CA SER A 119 -13.08 7.69 -14.62
C SER A 119 -12.77 7.31 -13.17
N MET A 120 -13.08 6.07 -12.76
CA MET A 120 -12.73 5.59 -11.42
C MET A 120 -11.22 5.32 -11.31
N GLU A 121 -10.63 4.61 -12.27
CA GLU A 121 -9.21 4.28 -12.28
C GLU A 121 -8.33 5.54 -12.31
N SER A 122 -8.52 6.39 -13.33
CA SER A 122 -7.69 7.60 -13.52
C SER A 122 -7.96 8.73 -12.50
N GLY A 123 -9.18 8.82 -11.98
CA GLY A 123 -9.56 9.92 -11.08
C GLY A 123 -9.42 9.57 -9.60
N PHE A 124 -9.83 8.37 -9.22
CA PHE A 124 -9.92 7.96 -7.82
C PHE A 124 -8.75 7.08 -7.41
N PHE A 125 -8.34 6.10 -8.22
CA PHE A 125 -7.30 5.14 -7.80
C PHE A 125 -5.90 5.72 -7.74
N ASP A 126 -5.54 6.60 -8.68
CA ASP A 126 -4.21 7.23 -8.70
C ASP A 126 -3.93 8.01 -7.41
N VAL A 127 -4.90 8.85 -6.99
CA VAL A 127 -4.85 9.59 -5.73
C VAL A 127 -4.95 8.64 -4.53
N PHE A 128 -5.91 7.70 -4.57
CA PHE A 128 -6.20 6.83 -3.44
C PHE A 128 -5.05 5.88 -3.12
N GLN A 129 -4.28 5.44 -4.11
CA GLN A 129 -3.09 4.62 -3.93
C GLN A 129 -2.05 5.31 -3.05
N ASN A 130 -1.73 6.57 -3.35
CA ASN A 130 -0.75 7.34 -2.58
C ASN A 130 -1.21 7.52 -1.13
N VAL A 131 -2.51 7.74 -0.94
CA VAL A 131 -3.14 7.82 0.39
C VAL A 131 -3.12 6.47 1.10
N LEU A 132 -3.29 5.37 0.39
CA LEU A 132 -3.24 4.02 0.95
C LEU A 132 -1.83 3.68 1.44
N PHE A 133 -0.79 3.95 0.65
CA PHE A 133 0.60 3.79 1.09
C PHE A 133 0.95 4.71 2.28
N ALA A 134 0.49 5.96 2.24
CA ALA A 134 0.63 6.88 3.37
C ALA A 134 -0.07 6.34 4.63
N SER A 135 -1.27 5.78 4.49
CA SER A 135 -2.02 5.19 5.60
C SER A 135 -1.28 4.00 6.19
N VAL A 136 -0.78 3.08 5.34
CA VAL A 136 0.05 1.94 5.78
C VAL A 136 1.27 2.42 6.55
N THR A 137 1.92 3.48 6.08
CA THR A 137 3.09 4.09 6.71
C THR A 137 2.78 4.65 8.08
N VAL A 138 1.79 5.53 8.18
CA VAL A 138 1.47 6.24 9.42
C VAL A 138 0.97 5.25 10.48
N PHE A 139 0.15 4.27 10.11
CA PHE A 139 -0.31 3.25 11.05
C PHE A 139 0.80 2.27 11.46
N SER A 140 1.73 1.93 10.57
CA SER A 140 2.91 1.13 10.94
C SER A 140 3.84 1.89 11.89
N PHE A 141 4.05 3.18 11.64
CA PHE A 141 4.80 4.07 12.53
C PHE A 141 4.12 4.19 13.91
N LEU A 142 2.80 4.37 13.94
CA LEU A 142 2.04 4.44 15.18
C LEU A 142 2.13 3.14 15.98
N ALA A 143 2.04 1.98 15.31
CA ALA A 143 2.20 0.67 15.95
C ALA A 143 3.61 0.47 16.53
N ALA A 144 4.66 0.86 15.79
CA ALA A 144 6.04 0.79 16.25
C ALA A 144 6.29 1.71 17.45
N THR A 145 5.81 2.95 17.38
CA THR A 145 5.92 3.96 18.45
C THR A 145 5.18 3.51 19.71
N GLN A 146 3.96 2.97 19.56
CA GLN A 146 3.20 2.40 20.68
C GLN A 146 3.99 1.30 21.38
N ARG A 147 4.60 0.38 20.63
CA ARG A 147 5.42 -0.70 21.21
C ARG A 147 6.65 -0.18 21.93
N MET A 148 7.34 0.81 21.34
CA MET A 148 8.49 1.44 21.99
C MET A 148 8.10 2.06 23.33
N ILE A 149 6.99 2.79 23.36
CA ILE A 149 6.55 3.48 24.58
C ILE A 149 6.08 2.48 25.64
N LEU A 150 5.39 1.41 25.26
CA LEU A 150 5.03 0.34 26.21
C LEU A 150 6.24 -0.36 26.83
N VAL A 151 7.33 -0.55 26.06
CA VAL A 151 8.55 -1.19 26.55
C VAL A 151 9.36 -0.26 27.47
N TYR A 152 9.50 1.02 27.10
CA TYR A 152 10.40 1.94 27.80
C TYR A 152 9.74 2.80 28.86
N PHE A 153 8.46 3.13 28.69
CA PHE A 153 7.77 4.11 29.52
C PHE A 153 6.40 3.61 29.96
N SER A 154 6.42 2.64 30.89
CA SER A 154 5.21 2.05 31.48
C SER A 154 4.31 3.08 32.17
N SER A 155 4.87 4.21 32.63
CA SER A 155 4.15 5.30 33.31
C SER A 155 3.25 6.13 32.38
N ILE A 156 3.57 6.25 31.09
CA ILE A 156 2.77 7.02 30.11
C ILE A 156 1.91 6.11 29.22
N LYS A 157 1.75 4.83 29.59
CA LYS A 157 0.98 3.86 28.82
C LYS A 157 -0.46 4.32 28.52
N TRP A 158 -1.05 5.12 29.42
CA TRP A 158 -2.43 5.61 29.28
C TRP A 158 -2.62 6.52 28.05
N ILE A 159 -1.56 7.17 27.56
CA ILE A 159 -1.62 8.05 26.38
C ILE A 159 -1.87 7.26 25.11
N ILE A 160 -1.38 6.01 25.04
CA ILE A 160 -1.37 5.20 23.80
C ILE A 160 -2.21 3.94 23.95
N THR A 161 -3.14 3.95 24.89
CA THR A 161 -4.08 2.87 25.15
C THR A 161 -5.49 3.44 25.38
N GLY A 162 -6.51 2.61 25.20
CA GLY A 162 -7.91 2.98 25.49
C GLY A 162 -8.43 4.13 24.63
N PHE A 163 -9.06 5.12 25.27
CA PHE A 163 -9.74 6.23 24.60
C PHE A 163 -8.76 7.19 23.87
N ASN A 164 -7.59 7.45 24.45
CA ASN A 164 -6.61 8.36 23.86
C ASN A 164 -6.06 7.84 22.54
N LEU A 165 -5.86 6.52 22.42
CA LEU A 165 -5.46 5.91 21.16
C LEU A 165 -6.50 6.14 20.05
N LYS A 166 -7.80 6.12 20.38
CA LYS A 166 -8.86 6.40 19.40
C LYS A 166 -8.80 7.85 18.92
N ILE A 167 -8.51 8.81 19.82
CA ILE A 167 -8.30 10.21 19.45
C ILE A 167 -7.11 10.34 18.51
N ILE A 168 -5.98 9.69 18.83
CA ILE A 168 -4.78 9.72 17.97
C ILE A 168 -5.10 9.16 16.58
N ILE A 169 -5.81 8.03 16.50
CA ILE A 169 -6.25 7.45 15.23
C ILE A 169 -7.16 8.42 14.45
N PHE A 170 -8.09 9.09 15.13
CA PHE A 170 -8.95 10.09 14.50
C PHE A 170 -8.16 11.28 13.93
N VAL A 171 -7.17 11.77 14.69
CA VAL A 171 -6.27 12.84 14.22
C VAL A 171 -5.44 12.38 13.02
N VAL A 172 -4.94 11.14 13.02
CA VAL A 172 -4.25 10.54 11.87
C VAL A 172 -5.14 10.55 10.63
N TYR A 173 -6.41 10.15 10.76
CA TYR A 173 -7.35 10.20 9.62
C TYR A 173 -7.61 11.62 9.12
N PHE A 174 -7.68 12.62 10.01
CA PHE A 174 -7.80 14.01 9.59
C PHE A 174 -6.62 14.44 8.72
N PHE A 175 -5.39 14.09 9.11
CA PHE A 175 -4.21 14.38 8.30
C PHE A 175 -4.17 13.60 6.99
N LEU A 176 -4.61 12.33 6.98
CA LEU A 176 -4.70 11.53 5.75
C LEU A 176 -5.77 12.06 4.78
N ALA A 177 -6.90 12.54 5.30
CA ALA A 177 -7.95 13.16 4.50
C ALA A 177 -7.47 14.49 3.89
N HIS A 178 -6.76 15.29 4.68
CA HIS A 178 -6.13 16.50 4.16
C HIS A 178 -5.06 16.17 3.12
N TYR A 179 -4.19 15.18 3.37
CA TYR A 179 -3.20 14.72 2.39
C TYR A 179 -3.85 14.28 1.08
N CYS A 180 -4.92 13.47 1.15
CA CYS A 180 -5.72 13.06 -0.01
C CYS A 180 -6.22 14.26 -0.83
N TRP A 181 -6.77 15.27 -0.15
CA TRP A 181 -7.21 16.50 -0.81
C TRP A 181 -6.07 17.25 -1.50
N ILE A 182 -4.89 17.34 -0.86
CA ILE A 182 -3.71 18.01 -1.44
C ILE A 182 -3.21 17.26 -2.67
N THR A 183 -3.08 15.93 -2.59
CA THR A 183 -2.66 15.10 -3.73
C THR A 183 -3.64 15.24 -4.90
N TYR A 184 -4.95 15.21 -4.63
CA TYR A 184 -5.99 15.44 -5.64
C TYR A 184 -5.85 16.81 -6.33
N GLN A 185 -5.61 17.88 -5.57
CA GLN A 185 -5.41 19.23 -6.11
C GLN A 185 -4.11 19.37 -6.92
N CYS A 186 -3.10 18.53 -6.66
CA CYS A 186 -1.86 18.50 -7.43
C CYS A 186 -1.99 17.72 -8.74
N GLU A 187 -2.74 16.61 -8.74
CA GLU A 187 -2.87 15.72 -9.91
C GLU A 187 -3.89 16.22 -10.93
N ILE A 188 -4.97 16.90 -10.49
CA ILE A 188 -5.91 17.53 -11.40
C ILE A 188 -5.52 19.00 -11.57
N PRO A 189 -4.92 19.40 -12.71
CA PRO A 189 -4.65 20.79 -13.01
C PRO A 189 -6.00 21.51 -13.19
N SER A 190 -6.54 22.00 -12.10
CA SER A 190 -7.63 22.96 -12.14
C SER A 190 -7.10 24.21 -12.84
N CYS A 191 -7.92 24.88 -13.65
CA CYS A 191 -7.59 26.14 -14.36
C CYS A 191 -7.38 27.32 -13.40
N VAL A 192 -6.81 27.06 -12.23
CA VAL A 192 -6.67 27.95 -11.08
C VAL A 192 -5.31 28.62 -11.16
N ASN A 193 -5.30 29.86 -10.67
CA ASN A 193 -4.14 30.74 -10.56
C ASN A 193 -2.84 29.99 -10.16
N TYR A 194 -1.76 30.20 -10.93
CA TYR A 194 -0.44 29.58 -10.77
C TYR A 194 0.09 29.58 -9.33
N GLN A 195 -0.18 30.65 -8.57
CA GLN A 195 0.24 30.76 -7.16
C GLN A 195 -0.43 29.73 -6.24
N SER A 196 -1.65 29.27 -6.56
CA SER A 196 -2.34 28.23 -5.79
C SER A 196 -1.70 26.86 -6.03
N ILE A 197 -1.29 26.57 -7.27
CA ILE A 197 -0.64 25.31 -7.65
C ILE A 197 0.67 25.15 -6.88
N LEU A 198 1.50 26.21 -6.81
CA LEU A 198 2.76 26.18 -6.07
C LEU A 198 2.56 25.89 -4.57
N LYS A 199 1.51 26.43 -3.95
CA LYS A 199 1.18 26.16 -2.54
C LYS A 199 0.85 24.69 -2.30
N TYR A 200 0.03 24.09 -3.18
CA TYR A 200 -0.33 22.68 -3.10
C TYR A 200 0.90 21.78 -3.34
N GLN A 201 1.76 22.13 -4.29
CA GLN A 201 3.01 21.40 -4.53
C GLN A 201 3.93 21.41 -3.30
N ILE A 202 4.18 22.59 -2.71
CA ILE A 202 5.01 22.69 -1.49
C ILE A 202 4.44 21.84 -0.35
N LEU A 203 3.11 21.86 -0.19
CA LEU A 203 2.45 21.08 0.84
C LEU A 203 2.51 19.58 0.55
N ASN A 204 2.38 19.17 -0.72
CA ASN A 204 2.54 17.77 -1.16
C ASN A 204 3.97 17.27 -0.88
N TYR A 205 4.99 18.08 -1.19
CA TYR A 205 6.38 17.78 -0.82
C TYR A 205 6.56 17.62 0.69
N THR A 206 5.99 18.54 1.46
CA THR A 206 6.08 18.52 2.92
C THR A 206 5.49 17.23 3.48
N TYR A 207 4.30 16.83 3.02
CA TYR A 207 3.69 15.57 3.43
C TYR A 207 4.54 14.36 3.07
N ASN A 208 5.01 14.28 1.83
CA ASN A 208 5.81 13.13 1.38
C ASN A 208 7.14 13.01 2.13
N ILE A 209 7.79 14.13 2.47
CA ILE A 209 8.98 14.13 3.32
C ILE A 209 8.66 13.63 4.74
N ILE A 210 7.55 14.10 5.34
CA ILE A 210 7.13 13.63 6.67
C ILE A 210 6.84 12.13 6.65
N ILE A 211 6.10 11.65 5.64
CA ILE A 211 5.76 10.24 5.47
C ILE A 211 7.04 9.40 5.28
N PHE A 212 8.01 9.89 4.50
CA PHE A 212 9.31 9.26 4.35
C PHE A 212 10.08 9.16 5.68
N LEU A 213 10.13 10.24 6.46
CA LEU A 213 10.77 10.24 7.78
C LEU A 213 10.08 9.29 8.76
N MET A 214 8.75 9.19 8.71
CA MET A 214 7.99 8.20 9.49
C MET A 214 8.33 6.78 9.06
N ALA A 215 8.40 6.50 7.75
CA ALA A 215 8.82 5.20 7.23
C ALA A 215 10.22 4.85 7.74
N PHE A 216 11.20 5.72 7.54
CA PHE A 216 12.57 5.51 8.00
C PHE A 216 12.65 5.24 9.52
N SER A 217 11.97 6.07 10.32
CA SER A 217 11.91 5.92 11.79
C SER A 217 11.29 4.58 12.20
N THR A 218 10.26 4.15 11.49
CA THR A 218 9.61 2.84 11.69
C THR A 218 10.62 1.70 11.53
N GLY A 219 11.47 1.75 10.50
CA GLY A 219 12.55 0.81 10.29
C GLY A 219 13.55 0.77 11.45
N CYS A 220 13.98 1.94 11.92
CA CYS A 220 14.86 2.06 13.08
C CYS A 220 14.24 1.45 14.35
N PHE A 221 12.96 1.75 14.62
CA PHE A 221 12.23 1.17 15.77
C PHE A 221 12.12 -0.35 15.66
N TYR A 222 11.83 -0.89 14.48
CA TYR A 222 11.75 -2.34 14.31
C TYR A 222 13.09 -3.03 14.48
N ILE A 223 14.18 -2.47 13.95
CA ILE A 223 15.54 -3.01 14.16
C ILE A 223 15.87 -3.02 15.66
N HIS A 224 15.49 -1.95 16.37
CA HIS A 224 15.72 -1.84 17.80
C HIS A 224 14.90 -2.85 18.61
N ILE A 225 13.59 -2.96 18.35
CA ILE A 225 12.71 -3.97 18.94
C ILE A 225 13.24 -5.38 18.66
N PHE A 226 13.69 -5.65 17.43
CA PHE A 226 14.26 -6.94 17.03
C PHE A 226 15.51 -7.30 17.83
N LYS A 227 16.42 -6.33 18.07
CA LYS A 227 17.59 -6.53 18.93
C LYS A 227 17.18 -6.79 20.39
N LEU A 228 16.18 -6.06 20.90
CA LEU A 228 15.69 -6.20 22.27
C LEU A 228 15.03 -7.57 22.51
N VAL A 229 14.12 -7.98 21.64
CA VAL A 229 13.46 -9.28 21.70
C VAL A 229 14.47 -10.42 21.52
N GLY A 230 15.48 -10.24 20.67
CA GLY A 230 16.53 -11.24 20.48
C GLY A 230 17.34 -11.55 21.74
N LYS A 231 17.39 -10.62 22.70
CA LYS A 231 18.01 -10.84 24.02
C LYS A 231 17.10 -11.59 24.99
N ILE A 232 15.77 -11.47 24.83
CA ILE A 232 14.77 -11.98 25.80
C ILE A 232 14.17 -13.33 25.36
N ALA A 233 13.86 -13.51 24.07
CA ALA A 233 13.16 -14.70 23.57
C ALA A 233 13.56 -15.07 22.13
N LYS A 234 14.62 -15.88 21.97
CA LYS A 234 15.18 -16.29 20.66
C LYS A 234 14.14 -16.90 19.70
N LYS A 235 13.17 -17.68 20.20
CA LYS A 235 12.15 -18.37 19.37
C LYS A 235 11.07 -17.43 18.82
N SER A 236 10.80 -16.30 19.50
CA SER A 236 9.80 -15.30 19.09
C SER A 236 10.37 -14.25 18.10
N ARG A 237 11.69 -14.18 17.99
CA ARG A 237 12.44 -13.19 17.20
C ARG A 237 12.16 -13.25 15.69
N ALA A 238 12.14 -14.45 15.11
CA ALA A 238 11.98 -14.64 13.67
C ALA A 238 10.60 -14.19 13.17
N ASN A 239 9.56 -14.53 13.93
CA ASN A 239 8.17 -14.26 13.60
C ASN A 239 7.82 -12.75 13.58
N ILE A 240 8.50 -11.91 14.37
CA ILE A 240 8.34 -10.44 14.29
C ILE A 240 8.92 -9.91 12.97
N LEU A 241 10.04 -10.46 12.53
CA LEU A 241 10.70 -10.03 11.31
C LEU A 241 9.86 -10.39 10.08
N TYR A 242 9.34 -11.62 10.01
CA TYR A 242 8.49 -12.08 8.90
C TYR A 242 7.19 -11.28 8.76
N GLN A 243 6.68 -10.76 9.86
CA GLN A 243 5.48 -9.92 9.84
C GLN A 243 5.76 -8.54 9.24
N PHE A 244 6.83 -7.86 9.68
CA PHE A 244 6.98 -6.42 9.40
C PHE A 244 7.88 -6.11 8.21
N VAL A 245 8.86 -6.96 7.92
CA VAL A 245 9.82 -6.71 6.83
C VAL A 245 9.14 -6.60 5.47
N PRO A 246 8.19 -7.48 5.07
CA PRO A 246 7.53 -7.33 3.78
C PRO A 246 6.78 -6.00 3.63
N ILE A 247 5.99 -5.58 4.64
CA ILE A 247 5.31 -4.26 4.64
C ILE A 247 6.34 -3.15 4.49
N TYR A 248 7.31 -3.16 5.40
CA TYR A 248 8.28 -2.08 5.52
C TYR A 248 9.10 -1.91 4.25
N THR A 249 9.60 -3.01 3.67
CA THR A 249 10.43 -2.98 2.47
C THR A 249 9.64 -2.41 1.29
N VAL A 250 8.44 -2.93 1.07
CA VAL A 250 7.55 -2.48 -0.01
C VAL A 250 7.23 -0.99 0.13
N GLN A 251 6.82 -0.59 1.32
CA GLN A 251 6.47 0.79 1.63
C GLN A 251 7.66 1.75 1.45
N THR A 252 8.85 1.35 1.92
CA THR A 252 10.06 2.17 1.82
C THR A 252 10.50 2.33 0.37
N ILE A 253 10.44 1.27 -0.44
CA ILE A 253 10.76 1.33 -1.86
C ILE A 253 9.81 2.31 -2.57
N HIS A 254 8.50 2.15 -2.36
CA HIS A 254 7.51 3.02 -3.00
C HIS A 254 7.70 4.49 -2.63
N ILE A 255 7.77 4.85 -1.34
CA ILE A 255 7.90 6.25 -0.92
C ILE A 255 9.21 6.87 -1.40
N THR A 256 10.31 6.11 -1.38
CA THR A 256 11.60 6.60 -1.85
C THR A 256 11.56 6.86 -3.36
N ALA A 257 11.00 5.91 -4.13
CA ALA A 257 10.84 6.06 -5.57
C ALA A 257 9.89 7.21 -5.91
N TYR A 258 8.79 7.38 -5.19
CA TYR A 258 7.81 8.45 -5.40
C TYR A 258 8.40 9.83 -5.10
N LEU A 259 9.11 9.98 -3.97
CA LEU A 259 9.76 11.25 -3.61
C LEU A 259 10.87 11.60 -4.62
N TYR A 260 11.65 10.62 -5.05
CA TYR A 260 12.63 10.81 -6.12
C TYR A 260 11.96 11.23 -7.44
N ALA A 261 10.87 10.55 -7.81
CA ALA A 261 10.12 10.85 -9.01
C ALA A 261 9.52 12.26 -8.99
N LEU A 262 8.99 12.72 -7.85
CA LEU A 262 8.52 14.10 -7.67
C LEU A 262 9.64 15.10 -7.97
N LEU A 263 10.79 14.95 -7.30
CA LEU A 263 11.94 15.85 -7.47
C LEU A 263 12.44 15.90 -8.92
N MET A 264 12.56 14.73 -9.56
CA MET A 264 13.05 14.64 -10.94
C MET A 264 12.01 15.14 -11.95
N SER A 265 10.73 14.91 -11.69
CA SER A 265 9.65 15.39 -12.56
C SER A 265 9.61 16.91 -12.60
N ASP A 266 9.82 17.58 -11.46
CA ASP A 266 9.87 19.04 -11.40
C ASP A 266 11.15 19.63 -12.02
N ILE A 267 12.31 19.00 -11.81
CA ILE A 267 13.59 19.49 -12.35
C ILE A 267 13.66 19.32 -13.87
N PHE A 268 13.24 18.16 -14.37
CA PHE A 268 13.42 17.77 -15.77
C PHE A 268 12.13 17.84 -16.61
N SER A 269 11.00 18.25 -16.01
CA SER A 269 9.69 18.26 -16.68
C SER A 269 9.33 16.89 -17.28
N THR A 270 9.53 15.82 -16.50
CA THR A 270 9.29 14.43 -16.91
C THR A 270 8.07 13.84 -16.19
N ASN A 271 7.44 12.81 -16.76
CA ASN A 271 6.28 12.13 -16.16
C ASN A 271 6.69 10.95 -15.24
N LEU A 272 7.81 11.08 -14.50
CA LEU A 272 8.32 9.99 -13.67
C LEU A 272 7.36 9.63 -12.53
N VAL A 273 6.58 10.58 -12.02
CA VAL A 273 5.57 10.34 -10.98
C VAL A 273 4.51 9.35 -11.46
N SER A 274 3.97 9.55 -12.66
CA SER A 274 3.00 8.64 -13.29
C SER A 274 3.58 7.24 -13.41
N LEU A 275 4.82 7.13 -13.90
CA LEU A 275 5.49 5.84 -14.08
C LEU A 275 5.66 5.08 -12.74
N VAL A 276 6.03 5.77 -11.66
CA VAL A 276 6.16 5.15 -10.34
C VAL A 276 4.80 4.72 -9.79
N ASN A 277 3.76 5.54 -9.99
CA ASN A 277 2.40 5.20 -9.61
C ASN A 277 1.95 3.94 -10.34
N ASP A 278 2.04 3.92 -11.68
CA ASP A 278 1.67 2.79 -12.52
C ASP A 278 2.40 1.51 -12.08
N LEU A 279 3.72 1.57 -11.93
CA LEU A 279 4.52 0.43 -11.48
C LEU A 279 4.07 -0.08 -10.11
N SER A 280 3.73 0.84 -9.20
CA SER A 280 3.26 0.50 -7.86
C SER A 280 1.85 -0.07 -7.87
N THR A 281 0.96 0.43 -8.73
CA THR A 281 -0.39 -0.11 -8.94
C THR A 281 -0.31 -1.55 -9.42
N VAL A 282 0.57 -1.82 -10.39
CA VAL A 282 0.70 -3.15 -10.98
C VAL A 282 1.40 -4.10 -10.02
N LEU A 283 2.61 -3.76 -9.55
CA LEU A 283 3.47 -4.74 -8.89
C LEU A 283 3.28 -4.84 -7.38
N ILE A 284 2.76 -3.78 -6.74
CA ILE A 284 2.84 -3.65 -5.29
C ILE A 284 1.45 -3.69 -4.65
N LEU A 285 0.53 -2.87 -5.15
CA LEU A 285 -0.79 -2.65 -4.57
C LEU A 285 -1.59 -3.96 -4.36
N PRO A 286 -1.57 -4.94 -5.29
CA PRO A 286 -2.30 -6.18 -5.11
C PRO A 286 -1.77 -7.07 -3.98
N PHE A 287 -0.52 -6.85 -3.56
CA PHE A 287 0.06 -7.57 -2.43
C PHE A 287 -0.28 -6.95 -1.09
N ILE A 288 -0.79 -5.71 -1.04
CA ILE A 288 -1.09 -5.06 0.24
C ILE A 288 -2.11 -5.86 1.06
N PRO A 289 -3.24 -6.36 0.50
CA PRO A 289 -4.12 -7.24 1.24
C PRO A 289 -3.45 -8.49 1.78
N VAL A 290 -2.56 -9.10 1.00
CA VAL A 290 -1.79 -10.29 1.41
C VAL A 290 -0.89 -9.97 2.60
N ILE A 291 -0.13 -8.90 2.46
CA ILE A 291 0.87 -8.49 3.44
C ILE A 291 0.19 -8.04 4.73
N VAL A 292 -0.88 -7.24 4.65
CA VAL A 292 -1.69 -6.83 5.81
C VAL A 292 -2.31 -8.06 6.47
N SER A 293 -2.76 -9.04 5.69
CA SER A 293 -3.38 -10.25 6.23
C SER A 293 -2.40 -11.15 6.98
N LEU A 294 -1.25 -11.43 6.37
CA LEU A 294 -0.18 -12.18 7.01
C LEU A 294 0.30 -11.47 8.28
N SER A 295 0.39 -10.14 8.24
CA SER A 295 0.79 -9.35 9.38
C SER A 295 -0.23 -9.44 10.51
N TYR A 296 -1.51 -9.35 10.20
CA TYR A 296 -2.59 -9.49 11.17
C TYR A 296 -2.55 -10.86 11.87
N ILE A 297 -2.40 -11.94 11.09
CA ILE A 297 -2.35 -13.32 11.60
C ILE A 297 -1.12 -13.53 12.48
N ALA A 298 0.08 -13.15 12.00
CA ALA A 298 1.34 -13.32 12.72
C ALA A 298 1.38 -12.54 14.04
N SER A 299 0.77 -11.34 14.09
CA SER A 299 0.70 -10.52 15.30
C SER A 299 0.00 -11.25 16.45
N LYS A 300 -1.03 -12.05 16.14
CA LYS A 300 -1.88 -12.72 17.14
C LYS A 300 -1.30 -14.03 17.65
N GLU A 301 -0.39 -14.68 16.94
CA GLU A 301 0.24 -15.94 17.39
C GLU A 301 1.50 -15.68 18.21
N ASN A 302 2.29 -14.69 17.80
CA ASN A 302 3.64 -14.53 18.31
C ASN A 302 3.71 -13.70 19.62
N LEU A 303 2.76 -12.79 19.84
CA LEU A 303 2.67 -12.01 21.08
C LEU A 303 2.08 -12.81 22.25
N ARG A 304 1.23 -13.81 21.98
CA ARG A 304 0.77 -14.77 22.99
C ARG A 304 1.95 -15.57 23.55
N ALA A 305 2.82 -16.06 22.68
CA ALA A 305 4.04 -16.75 23.08
C ALA A 305 5.03 -15.81 23.79
N MET A 306 5.16 -14.56 23.33
CA MET A 306 6.04 -13.56 23.96
C MET A 306 5.56 -13.14 25.35
N GLY A 307 4.27 -12.87 25.52
CA GLY A 307 3.68 -12.48 26.81
C GLY A 307 3.77 -13.59 27.86
N LEU A 308 3.49 -14.84 27.47
CA LEU A 308 3.67 -16.00 28.35
C LEU A 308 5.13 -16.19 28.78
N ASN A 309 6.08 -16.06 27.85
CA ASN A 309 7.51 -16.18 28.15
C ASN A 309 8.03 -15.01 28.98
N PHE A 310 7.51 -13.79 28.76
CA PHE A 310 7.86 -12.62 29.54
C PHE A 310 7.33 -12.75 30.97
N MET A 311 6.05 -13.09 31.14
CA MET A 311 5.46 -13.33 32.45
C MET A 311 6.16 -14.47 33.19
N SER A 312 6.51 -15.58 32.52
CA SER A 312 7.26 -16.66 33.15
C SER A 312 8.67 -16.23 33.55
N SER A 313 9.34 -15.40 32.74
CA SER A 313 10.67 -14.87 33.08
C SER A 313 10.64 -13.87 34.24
N VAL A 314 9.59 -13.05 34.33
CA VAL A 314 9.39 -12.09 35.42
C VAL A 314 9.06 -12.85 36.71
N LEU A 315 8.18 -13.84 36.65
CA LEU A 315 7.82 -14.70 37.79
C LEU A 315 9.03 -15.48 38.32
N ALA A 316 9.85 -16.03 37.41
CA ALA A 316 11.09 -16.71 37.78
C ALA A 316 12.12 -15.78 38.43
N ALA A 317 12.12 -14.49 38.06
CA ALA A 317 12.98 -13.47 38.66
C ALA A 317 12.42 -12.85 39.96
N THR A 318 11.16 -13.09 40.31
CA THR A 318 10.54 -12.60 41.56
C THR A 318 10.41 -13.66 42.64
N ILE A 319 10.48 -14.95 42.30
CA ILE A 319 10.32 -16.08 43.23
C ILE A 319 11.67 -16.75 43.55
N GLY A 320 12.76 -16.38 42.88
CA GLY A 320 14.14 -16.74 43.26
C GLY A 320 14.81 -15.62 44.04
#